data_AF-A0A2T5K5L6-F1
#
_entry.id   AF-A0A2T5K5L6-F1
#
_cell.length_a   1.000
_cell.length_b   1.000
_cell.length_c   1.000
_cell.angle_alpha   90.00
_cell.angle_beta   90.00
_cell.angle_gamma   90.00
#
_symmetry.space_group_name_H-M   'P 1'
#
loop_
_entity.id
_entity.type
_entity.pdbx_description
1 polymer ?
#
loop_
_entity_poly.entity_id
_entity_poly.type
_entity_poly.pdbx_seq_one_letter_code
_entity_poly.pdbx_strand_id
1 'polypeptide(L)' 'MCRFVPYIRTAEGYTERVSFAIYNSPDDVLYPYIYEELLVGWPEHKVFWAAKSGPCVGVAPVSSYTLTIAPRSAA' A
#
# COMPACT_ATOMS: atom_id res chain seq x y z
N MET A 1 -5.88 -13.81 -2.77
CA MET A 1 -5.00 -13.51 -1.62
C MET A 1 -4.25 -12.24 -1.92
N CYS A 2 -4.64 -11.16 -1.26
CA CYS A 2 -4.05 -9.84 -1.43
C CYS A 2 -2.95 -9.63 -0.38
N ARG A 3 -1.91 -8.89 -0.72
CA ARG A 3 -0.87 -8.50 0.24
C ARG A 3 -0.97 -7.01 0.49
N PHE A 4 -0.83 -6.65 1.75
CA PHE A 4 -0.90 -5.26 2.17
C PHE A 4 0.33 -4.90 2.98
N VAL A 5 0.75 -3.64 2.85
CA VAL A 5 1.76 -3.02 3.71
C VAL A 5 1.10 -1.89 4.51
N PRO A 6 1.32 -1.81 5.83
CA PRO A 6 0.79 -0.72 6.63
C PRO A 6 1.54 0.59 6.39
N TYR A 7 0.80 1.68 6.51
CA TYR A 7 1.30 3.05 6.56
C TYR A 7 0.76 3.74 7.81
N ILE A 8 1.53 4.67 8.35
CA ILE A 8 1.13 5.53 9.48
C ILE A 8 1.11 6.96 8.97
N ARG A 9 -0.02 7.66 9.19
CA ARG A 9 -0.07 9.11 9.11
C ARG A 9 0.08 9.66 10.53
N THR A 10 1.08 10.51 10.76
CA THR A 10 1.37 11.08 12.08
C THR A 10 0.46 12.28 12.38
N ALA A 11 0.52 12.81 13.60
CA ALA A 11 -0.25 14.00 13.98
C ALA A 11 0.23 15.26 13.23
N GLU A 12 1.50 15.29 12.87
CA GLU A 12 2.15 16.35 12.08
C GLU A 12 1.85 16.22 10.59
N GLY A 13 1.18 15.14 10.16
CA GLY A 13 0.81 14.88 8.77
C GLY A 13 1.89 14.17 7.95
N TYR A 14 2.97 13.69 8.57
CA TYR A 14 3.95 12.86 7.88
C TYR A 14 3.39 11.46 7.61
N THR A 15 3.87 10.85 6.53
CA THR A 15 3.51 9.48 6.16
C THR A 15 4.73 8.57 6.29
N GLU A 16 4.57 7.46 6.99
CA GLU A 16 5.59 6.46 7.22
C GLU A 16 5.13 5.09 6.68
N ARG A 17 6.02 4.37 5.99
CA ARG A 17 5.77 3.01 5.48
C ARG A 17 6.34 1.97 6.43
N VAL A 18 5.50 1.08 6.95
CA VAL A 18 5.90 0.03 7.90
C VAL A 18 6.28 -1.24 7.15
N SER A 19 7.41 -1.19 6.44
CA SER A 19 7.81 -2.20 5.45
C SER A 19 7.98 -3.63 5.99
N PHE A 20 8.28 -3.78 7.27
CA PHE A 20 8.47 -5.10 7.90
C PHE A 20 7.15 -5.80 8.26
N ALA A 21 6.02 -5.07 8.22
CA ALA A 21 4.71 -5.56 8.65
C ALA A 21 3.80 -5.95 7.46
N ILE A 22 4.38 -6.41 6.35
CA ILE A 22 3.62 -6.90 5.20
C ILE A 22 2.84 -8.16 5.60
N TYR A 23 1.54 -8.19 5.31
CA TYR A 23 0.67 -9.31 5.66
C TYR A 23 -0.19 -9.74 4.47
N ASN A 24 -0.65 -10.99 4.53
CA ASN A 24 -1.61 -11.53 3.58
C ASN A 24 -3.03 -11.36 4.12
N SER A 25 -3.95 -10.92 3.27
CA SER A 25 -5.38 -10.88 3.54
C SER A 25 -6.09 -11.95 2.68
N PRO A 26 -6.99 -12.75 3.25
CA PRO A 26 -7.77 -13.71 2.47
C PRO A 26 -8.70 -13.00 1.48
N ASP A 27 -9.21 -11.84 1.87
CA ASP A 27 -10.19 -11.02 1.19
C ASP A 27 -9.63 -9.61 0.85
N ASP A 28 -10.28 -8.96 -0.11
CA ASP A 28 -10.11 -7.56 -0.50
C ASP A 28 -10.93 -6.59 0.38
N VAL A 29 -11.53 -7.10 1.45
CA VAL A 29 -12.30 -6.30 2.40
C VAL A 29 -11.35 -5.36 3.13
N LEU A 30 -11.48 -4.08 2.82
CA LEU A 30 -10.65 -3.02 3.37
C LEU A 30 -11.27 -2.34 4.59
N TYR A 31 -12.45 -2.72 5.10
CA TYR A 31 -12.99 -2.09 6.31
C TYR A 31 -12.03 -2.29 7.50
N PRO A 32 -11.62 -1.24 8.23
CA PRO A 32 -12.16 0.14 8.27
C PRO A 32 -11.47 1.18 7.34
N TYR A 33 -10.52 0.76 6.51
CA TYR A 33 -9.75 1.56 5.55
C TYR A 33 -10.56 1.99 4.30
N ILE A 34 -11.43 2.99 4.46
CA ILE A 34 -12.34 3.44 3.38
C ILE A 34 -11.89 4.73 2.69
N TYR A 35 -10.86 5.41 3.20
CA TYR A 35 -10.43 6.70 2.67
C TYR A 35 -9.20 6.52 1.78
N GLU A 36 -9.39 6.58 0.46
CA GLU A 36 -8.31 6.42 -0.53
C GLU A 36 -7.48 7.71 -0.68
N GLU A 37 -6.16 7.56 -0.77
CA GLU A 37 -5.21 8.63 -1.10
C GLU A 37 -4.10 8.09 -2.02
N LEU A 38 -3.67 8.89 -2.99
CA LEU A 38 -2.56 8.56 -3.88
C LEU A 38 -1.22 8.79 -3.18
N LEU A 39 -0.31 7.83 -3.31
CA LEU A 39 1.05 7.93 -2.81
C LEU A 39 2.01 8.28 -3.96
N VAL A 40 2.60 9.47 -3.91
CA VAL A 40 3.57 9.93 -4.91
C VAL A 40 4.99 9.65 -4.43
N GLY A 41 5.79 8.95 -5.23
CA GLY A 41 7.18 8.63 -4.90
C GLY A 41 7.37 7.43 -3.97
N TRP A 42 6.31 6.67 -3.68
CA TRP A 42 6.35 5.47 -2.86
C TRP A 42 6.32 4.18 -3.70
N PRO A 43 6.73 3.02 -3.14
CA PRO A 43 6.65 1.74 -3.85
C PRO A 43 5.21 1.33 -4.21
N GLU A 44 4.23 1.72 -3.39
CA GLU A 44 2.81 1.53 -3.66
C GLU A 44 2.18 2.82 -4.17
N HIS A 45 1.21 2.70 -5.08
CA HIS A 45 0.59 3.83 -5.78
C HIS A 45 -0.52 4.52 -4.97
N LYS A 46 -1.11 3.83 -4.00
CA LYS A 46 -2.20 4.35 -3.17
C LYS A 46 -2.25 3.68 -1.81
N VAL A 47 -2.89 4.35 -0.88
CA VAL A 47 -3.16 3.88 0.48
C VAL A 47 -4.63 4.10 0.81
N PHE A 48 -5.19 3.18 1.58
CA PHE A 48 -6.51 3.30 2.16
C PHE A 48 -6.37 3.57 3.65
N TRP A 49 -6.89 4.70 4.14
CA TRP A 49 -6.79 5.13 5.53
C TRP A 49 -8.04 4.75 6.33
N ALA A 50 -7.85 4.45 7.61
CA ALA A 50 -8.94 4.21 8.56
C ALA A 50 -9.70 5.49 8.95
N ALA A 51 -9.08 6.65 8.77
CA ALA A 51 -9.69 7.96 9.04
C ALA A 51 -9.43 8.95 7.90
N LYS A 52 -10.36 9.87 7.67
CA LYS A 52 -10.26 10.88 6.61
C LYS A 52 -9.09 11.83 6.81
N SER A 53 -8.79 12.19 8.06
CA SER A 53 -7.78 13.18 8.43
C SER A 53 -7.22 12.91 9.82
N GLY A 54 -6.09 13.53 10.14
CA GLY A 54 -5.40 13.33 11.42
C GLY A 54 -4.61 12.02 11.48
N PRO A 55 -4.03 11.72 12.66
CA PRO A 55 -3.19 10.55 12.84
C PRO A 55 -4.01 9.26 12.69
N CYS A 56 -3.57 8.35 11.83
CA CYS A 56 -4.24 7.07 11.63
C CYS A 56 -3.35 6.04 10.91
N VAL A 57 -3.81 4.80 10.90
CA VAL A 57 -3.21 3.72 10.10
C VAL A 57 -3.91 3.63 8.75
N GLY A 58 -3.13 3.33 7.72
CA GLY A 58 -3.62 2.96 6.41
C GLY A 58 -2.95 1.69 5.89
N VAL A 59 -3.49 1.14 4.82
CA VAL A 59 -2.97 -0.05 4.16
C VAL A 59 -2.86 0.19 2.66
N ALA A 60 -1.74 -0.21 2.08
CA ALA A 60 -1.50 -0.11 0.64
C ALA A 60 -1.35 -1.52 0.04
N PRO A 61 -1.99 -1.80 -1.12
CA PRO A 61 -1.82 -3.08 -1.78
C PRO A 61 -0.39 -3.19 -2.33
N VAL A 62 0.30 -4.27 -1.95
CA VAL A 62 1.62 -4.59 -2.46
C VAL A 62 1.44 -5.22 -3.84
N SER A 63 1.76 -4.46 -4.89
CA SER A 63 1.79 -5.02 -6.24
C SER A 63 2.83 -6.14 -6.29
N SER A 64 2.42 -7.31 -6.75
CA SER A 64 3.35 -8.32 -7.22
C SER A 64 3.92 -7.81 -8.53
N TYR A 65 5.01 -7.05 -8.50
CA TYR A 65 5.81 -6.83 -9.69
C TYR A 65 6.38 -8.19 -10.12
N THR A 66 5.61 -8.96 -10.89
CA THR A 66 6.20 -9.97 -11.73
C THR A 66 7.03 -9.18 -12.73
N LEU A 67 8.35 -9.15 -12.53
CA LEU A 67 9.26 -8.75 -13.59
C LEU A 67 9.01 -9.73 -14.73
N THR A 68 8.12 -9.39 -15.66
CA THR A 68 8.03 -10.07 -16.93
C THR A 68 9.34 -9.75 -17.62
N ILE A 69 10.33 -10.62 -17.43
CA ILE A 69 11.55 -10.60 -18.23
C ILE A 69 11.06 -10.91 -19.64
N ALA A 70 10.78 -9.87 -20.42
CA ALA A 70 10.49 -10.04 -21.83
C ALA A 70 11.68 -10.81 -22.43
N PRO A 71 11.45 -11.93 -23.14
CA PRO A 71 12.54 -12.65 -23.77
C PRO A 71 13.24 -11.67 -24.72
N ARG A 72 14.54 -11.51 -24.51
CA ARG A 72 15.41 -10.69 -25.36
C ARG A 72 15.23 -11.22 -26.79
N SER A 73 14.64 -10.40 -27.66
CA SER A 73 14.52 -10.74 -29.08
C SER A 73 15.93 -11.01 -29.58
N ALA A 74 16.22 -12.27 -29.90
CA ALA A 74 17.46 -12.64 -30.56
C ALA A 74 17.40 -12.04 -31.96
N ALA A 75 18.33 -11.13 -32.24
CA ALA A 75 18.62 -10.67 -33.59
C ALA A 75 19.48 -11.69 -34.33
#